data_AF-X6NCW3-F1
#
_entry.id   AF-X6NCW3-F1
#
_cell.length_a   1.000
_cell.length_b   1.000
_cell.length_c   1.000
_cell.angle_alpha   90.00
_cell.angle_beta   90.00
_cell.angle_gamma   90.00
#
_symmetry.space_group_name_H-M   'P 1'
#
loop_
_entity.id
_entity.type
_entity.pdbx_description
1 polymer ?
#
loop_
_entity_poly.entity_id
_entity_poly.type
_entity_poly.pdbx_seq_one_letter_code
_entity_poly.pdbx_strand_id
1 'polypeptide(L)'
;MIGYENDLEYDNSLLLDLMLLILTRLKAETKEISPQIAVTASNVALVIMNRFKNSLRISKPVYLSSSNLSHLVSALITQKKHRDVRSRLYNILLMFLTYVTVKGTHVPEQQSDSDTNLDLYDTVVTKKLQIELKITNILLQSRRELITVLLKDSRRDDPYLCSLASLVFTQLLAPPWYHFHATEMIQANAKSSEKWMDALVNTAFLDLIQRCTLFDNHLFNAIASSHHIVHIYQFCDVHLHHFILTHYIFFFCRFNCWMGMVIALASYEGIGKTLVEDGFVLIMKNLKGLKAKIPWNGEDQESKSKCQRYLKVFIPCLQLISALFLSCPNEFRLHYQAHQFLEAVGLNFN
;
A
#
# COMPACT_ATOMS: atom_id res chain seq x y z
N MET A 1 -30.70 -17.76 -28.27
CA MET A 1 -29.69 -17.22 -27.32
C MET A 1 -28.33 -17.72 -27.78
N ILE A 2 -27.58 -16.85 -28.46
CA ILE A 2 -26.33 -17.21 -29.16
C ILE A 2 -25.14 -16.66 -28.36
N GLY A 3 -24.22 -17.55 -27.97
CA GLY A 3 -22.77 -17.40 -28.17
C GLY A 3 -21.92 -16.44 -27.32
N TYR A 4 -22.46 -15.42 -26.65
CA TYR A 4 -21.60 -14.35 -26.10
C TYR A 4 -20.75 -14.71 -24.86
N GLU A 5 -21.00 -15.83 -24.17
CA GLU A 5 -20.21 -16.18 -22.97
C GLU A 5 -18.84 -16.80 -23.29
N ASN A 6 -18.71 -17.53 -24.40
CA ASN A 6 -17.46 -18.23 -24.74
C ASN A 6 -16.39 -17.29 -25.32
N ASP A 7 -16.80 -16.23 -26.04
CA ASP A 7 -15.87 -15.29 -26.66
C ASP A 7 -15.14 -14.41 -25.62
N LEU A 8 -15.80 -14.06 -24.51
CA LEU A 8 -15.19 -13.27 -23.43
C LEU A 8 -14.16 -14.05 -22.61
N GLU A 9 -14.33 -15.37 -22.49
CA GLU A 9 -13.45 -16.23 -21.71
C GLU A 9 -12.13 -16.52 -22.46
N TYR A 10 -12.21 -16.73 -23.78
CA TYR A 10 -11.05 -16.88 -24.67
C TYR A 10 -10.21 -15.58 -24.73
N ASP A 11 -10.87 -14.42 -24.73
CA ASP A 11 -10.21 -13.11 -24.70
C ASP A 11 -9.41 -12.91 -23.40
N ASN A 12 -9.94 -13.37 -22.26
CA ASN A 12 -9.29 -13.19 -20.97
C ASN A 12 -8.07 -14.10 -20.76
N SER A 13 -8.13 -15.36 -21.22
CA SER A 13 -6.97 -16.27 -21.13
C SER A 13 -5.79 -15.76 -21.96
N LEU A 14 -6.05 -15.29 -23.18
CA LEU A 14 -5.03 -14.73 -24.06
C LEU A 14 -4.38 -13.47 -23.47
N LEU A 15 -5.16 -12.62 -22.80
CA LEU A 15 -4.63 -11.45 -22.09
C LEU A 15 -3.75 -11.83 -20.88
N LEU A 16 -4.10 -12.89 -20.15
CA LEU A 16 -3.28 -13.39 -19.04
C LEU A 16 -1.97 -14.02 -19.52
N ASP A 17 -2.01 -14.75 -20.63
CA ASP A 17 -0.83 -15.33 -21.27
C ASP A 17 0.10 -14.24 -21.82
N LEU A 18 -0.48 -13.22 -22.46
CA LEU A 18 0.27 -12.03 -22.89
C LEU A 18 0.91 -11.32 -21.69
N MET A 19 0.17 -11.14 -20.59
CA MET A 19 0.73 -10.56 -19.36
C MET A 19 1.87 -11.41 -18.81
N LEU A 20 1.72 -12.75 -18.79
CA LEU A 20 2.76 -13.66 -18.33
C LEU A 20 4.02 -13.57 -19.22
N LEU A 21 3.85 -13.52 -20.54
CA LEU A 21 4.94 -13.34 -21.50
C LEU A 21 5.68 -12.03 -21.26
N ILE A 22 4.95 -10.93 -21.09
CA ILE A 22 5.52 -9.61 -20.80
C ILE A 22 6.32 -9.65 -19.49
N LEU A 23 5.74 -10.18 -18.42
CA LEU A 23 6.42 -10.26 -17.12
C LEU A 23 7.65 -11.18 -17.18
N THR A 24 7.59 -12.25 -17.97
CA THR A 24 8.71 -13.15 -18.25
C THR A 24 9.86 -12.44 -18.95
N ARG A 25 9.55 -11.56 -19.90
CA ARG A 25 10.56 -10.71 -20.54
C ARG A 25 11.10 -9.66 -19.56
N LEU A 26 10.24 -8.98 -18.81
CA LEU A 26 10.66 -7.96 -17.84
C LEU A 26 11.48 -8.52 -16.67
N LYS A 27 11.35 -9.81 -16.31
CA LYS A 27 12.22 -10.44 -15.32
C LYS A 27 13.61 -10.84 -15.87
N ALA A 28 13.76 -10.97 -17.20
CA ALA A 28 15.05 -11.23 -17.82
C ALA A 28 15.99 -10.04 -17.57
N GLU A 29 17.30 -10.29 -17.50
CA GLU A 29 18.27 -9.25 -17.10
C GLU A 29 18.20 -8.00 -17.99
N THR A 30 18.31 -6.83 -17.36
CA THR A 30 18.21 -5.50 -18.01
C THR A 30 19.14 -5.27 -19.22
N LYS A 31 20.14 -6.12 -19.44
CA LYS A 31 21.05 -6.01 -20.59
C LYS A 31 20.38 -6.42 -21.91
N GLU A 32 19.28 -7.17 -21.87
CA GLU A 32 18.66 -7.76 -23.07
C GLU A 32 17.51 -6.94 -23.65
N ILE A 33 16.98 -5.95 -22.91
CA ILE A 33 15.78 -5.22 -23.32
C ILE A 33 16.06 -3.72 -23.34
N SER A 34 15.75 -3.07 -24.46
CA SER A 34 15.88 -1.62 -24.55
C SER A 34 14.92 -0.91 -23.57
N PRO A 35 15.30 0.22 -22.98
CA PRO A 35 14.46 0.94 -22.02
C PRO A 35 13.08 1.28 -22.59
N GLN A 36 13.02 1.65 -23.86
CA GLN A 36 11.77 1.97 -24.57
C GLN A 36 10.83 0.76 -24.63
N ILE A 37 11.36 -0.42 -24.98
CA ILE A 37 10.58 -1.66 -25.05
C ILE A 37 10.08 -2.05 -23.66
N ALA A 38 10.91 -1.94 -22.63
CA ALA A 38 10.50 -2.26 -21.26
C ALA A 38 9.37 -1.34 -20.77
N VAL A 39 9.43 -0.04 -21.09
CA VAL A 39 8.36 0.92 -20.77
C VAL A 39 7.07 0.58 -21.52
N THR A 40 7.14 0.33 -22.83
CA THR A 40 5.96 -0.03 -23.63
C THR A 40 5.34 -1.34 -23.13
N ALA A 41 6.15 -2.37 -22.91
CA ALA A 41 5.68 -3.67 -22.45
C ALA A 41 5.03 -3.58 -21.07
N SER A 42 5.66 -2.88 -20.11
CA SER A 42 5.06 -2.66 -18.79
C SER A 42 3.78 -1.82 -18.85
N ASN A 43 3.64 -0.91 -19.83
CA ASN A 43 2.40 -0.17 -20.05
C ASN A 43 1.28 -1.07 -20.56
N VAL A 44 1.58 -1.98 -21.50
CA VAL A 44 0.62 -2.98 -21.97
C VAL A 44 0.15 -3.87 -20.82
N ALA A 45 1.08 -4.39 -20.00
CA ALA A 45 0.72 -5.18 -18.82
C ALA A 45 -0.17 -4.41 -17.83
N LEU A 46 0.09 -3.12 -17.63
CA LEU A 46 -0.75 -2.27 -16.78
C LEU A 46 -2.17 -2.11 -17.36
N VAL A 47 -2.29 -1.89 -18.67
CA VAL A 47 -3.61 -1.79 -19.35
C VAL A 47 -4.39 -3.10 -19.22
N ILE A 48 -3.73 -4.25 -19.40
CA ILE A 48 -4.33 -5.57 -19.20
C ILE A 48 -4.86 -5.70 -17.76
N MET A 49 -4.04 -5.38 -16.76
CA MET A 49 -4.45 -5.44 -15.36
C MET A 49 -5.60 -4.46 -15.06
N ASN A 50 -5.62 -3.29 -15.70
CA ASN A 50 -6.72 -2.31 -15.58
C ASN A 50 -8.03 -2.84 -16.16
N ARG A 51 -7.99 -3.60 -17.25
CA ARG A 51 -9.16 -4.30 -17.79
C ARG A 51 -9.71 -5.29 -16.76
N PHE A 52 -8.85 -6.11 -16.14
CA PHE A 52 -9.29 -7.05 -15.09
C PHE A 52 -9.78 -6.37 -13.82
N LYS A 53 -9.16 -5.27 -13.41
CA LYS A 53 -9.67 -4.45 -12.31
C LYS A 53 -11.04 -3.85 -12.64
N ASN A 54 -11.26 -3.34 -13.85
CA ASN A 54 -12.54 -2.72 -14.19
C ASN A 54 -13.62 -3.76 -14.53
N SER A 55 -13.23 -4.99 -14.88
CA SER A 55 -14.13 -6.14 -15.01
C SER A 55 -14.65 -6.64 -13.66
N LEU A 56 -14.40 -5.91 -12.56
CA LEU A 56 -15.07 -6.10 -11.27
C LEU A 56 -16.62 -6.13 -11.39
N ARG A 57 -17.18 -5.60 -12.48
CA ARG A 57 -18.62 -5.64 -12.83
C ARG A 57 -19.10 -6.91 -13.56
N ILE A 58 -18.21 -7.78 -14.03
CA ILE A 58 -18.58 -9.00 -14.79
C ILE A 58 -18.73 -10.19 -13.82
N SER A 59 -19.77 -11.00 -14.02
CA SER A 59 -20.27 -12.05 -13.12
C SER A 59 -19.35 -13.28 -12.96
N LYS A 60 -18.37 -13.49 -13.85
CA LYS A 60 -17.39 -14.59 -13.73
C LYS A 60 -16.03 -14.08 -13.24
N PRO A 61 -15.43 -14.67 -12.19
CA PRO A 61 -14.10 -14.33 -11.72
C PRO A 61 -13.07 -14.80 -12.75
N VAL A 62 -12.06 -13.96 -13.01
CA VAL A 62 -10.89 -14.38 -13.78
C VAL A 62 -9.81 -14.75 -12.77
N TYR A 63 -9.45 -16.02 -12.70
CA TYR A 63 -8.42 -16.48 -11.77
C TYR A 63 -7.04 -16.00 -12.25
N LEU A 64 -6.52 -14.95 -11.61
CA LEU A 64 -5.15 -14.51 -11.81
C LEU A 64 -4.19 -15.60 -11.34
N SER A 65 -3.35 -16.10 -12.25
CA SER A 65 -2.49 -17.24 -11.93
C SER A 65 -1.39 -16.87 -10.92
N SER A 66 -0.99 -17.84 -10.10
CA SER A 66 0.19 -17.73 -9.22
C SER A 66 1.48 -17.45 -10.01
N SER A 67 1.53 -17.90 -11.26
CA SER A 67 2.67 -17.67 -12.15
C SER A 67 2.81 -16.20 -12.49
N ASN A 68 1.72 -15.49 -12.79
CA ASN A 68 1.76 -14.05 -13.07
C ASN A 68 2.29 -13.28 -11.86
N LEU A 69 1.86 -13.61 -10.64
CA LEU A 69 2.36 -12.95 -9.42
C LEU A 69 3.86 -13.21 -9.19
N SER A 70 4.30 -14.46 -9.32
CA SER A 70 5.72 -14.81 -9.17
C SER A 70 6.62 -14.07 -10.18
N HIS A 71 6.17 -13.99 -11.44
CA HIS A 71 6.89 -13.27 -12.49
C HIS A 71 6.87 -11.76 -12.28
N LEU A 72 5.76 -11.21 -11.76
CA LEU A 72 5.64 -9.80 -11.39
C LEU A 72 6.63 -9.41 -10.28
N VAL A 73 6.70 -10.20 -9.22
CA VAL A 73 7.65 -9.99 -8.12
C VAL A 73 9.09 -10.09 -8.62
N SER A 74 9.39 -11.09 -9.45
CA SER A 74 10.71 -11.26 -10.07
C SER A 74 11.08 -10.05 -10.94
N ALA A 75 10.15 -9.57 -11.77
CA ALA A 75 10.34 -8.39 -12.61
C ALA A 75 10.59 -7.12 -11.76
N LEU A 76 9.85 -6.93 -10.66
CA LEU A 76 10.08 -5.83 -9.73
C LEU A 76 11.51 -5.84 -9.15
N ILE A 77 11.98 -7.03 -8.76
CA ILE A 77 13.32 -7.21 -8.20
C ILE A 77 14.41 -6.97 -9.25
N THR A 78 14.21 -7.42 -10.49
CA THR A 78 15.20 -7.26 -11.58
C THR A 78 15.28 -5.82 -12.08
N GLN A 79 14.14 -5.11 -12.21
CA GLN A 79 14.04 -3.82 -12.89
C GLN A 79 14.52 -2.61 -12.06
N LYS A 80 15.62 -2.75 -11.31
CA LYS A 80 16.14 -1.76 -10.34
C LYS A 80 16.54 -0.40 -10.94
N LYS A 81 16.81 -0.34 -12.26
CA LYS A 81 17.28 0.88 -12.95
C LYS A 81 16.16 1.66 -13.63
N HIS A 82 15.06 1.01 -14.01
CA HIS A 82 13.99 1.63 -14.78
C HIS A 82 12.87 2.14 -13.85
N ARG A 83 12.91 3.43 -13.52
CA ARG A 83 11.91 4.12 -12.67
C ARG A 83 10.48 3.87 -13.18
N ASP A 84 10.24 4.14 -14.46
CA ASP A 84 8.92 4.10 -15.08
C ASP A 84 8.36 2.68 -15.23
N VAL A 85 9.25 1.69 -15.38
CA VAL A 85 8.86 0.27 -15.39
C VAL A 85 8.46 -0.14 -13.98
N ARG A 86 9.25 0.21 -12.96
CA ARG A 86 8.93 -0.13 -11.57
C ARG A 86 7.64 0.49 -11.08
N SER A 87 7.38 1.76 -11.39
CA SER A 87 6.12 2.39 -11.00
C SER A 87 4.90 1.67 -11.60
N ARG A 88 4.98 1.23 -12.87
CA ARG A 88 3.94 0.41 -13.50
C ARG A 88 3.81 -0.96 -12.86
N LEU A 89 4.91 -1.64 -12.56
CA LEU A 89 4.89 -2.93 -11.88
C LEU A 89 4.31 -2.83 -10.46
N TYR A 90 4.59 -1.76 -9.70
CA TYR A 90 3.94 -1.52 -8.41
C TYR A 90 2.43 -1.32 -8.55
N ASN A 91 1.99 -0.57 -9.56
CA ASN A 91 0.56 -0.42 -9.84
C ASN A 91 -0.09 -1.77 -10.19
N ILE A 92 0.54 -2.56 -11.06
CA ILE A 92 0.06 -3.91 -11.40
C ILE A 92 -0.07 -4.76 -10.12
N LEU A 93 0.92 -4.71 -9.23
CA LEU A 93 0.89 -5.46 -7.97
C LEU A 93 -0.23 -4.97 -7.04
N LEU A 94 -0.39 -3.65 -6.84
CA LEU A 94 -1.49 -3.10 -6.03
C LEU A 94 -2.85 -3.52 -6.56
N MET A 95 -3.01 -3.48 -7.88
CA MET A 95 -4.25 -3.87 -8.54
C MET A 95 -4.49 -5.37 -8.42
N PHE A 96 -3.44 -6.19 -8.52
CA PHE A 96 -3.52 -7.63 -8.31
C PHE A 96 -3.99 -7.94 -6.88
N LEU A 97 -3.35 -7.34 -5.86
CA LEU A 97 -3.72 -7.54 -4.46
C LEU A 97 -5.16 -7.07 -4.21
N THR A 98 -5.55 -5.91 -4.75
CA THR A 98 -6.93 -5.42 -4.64
C THR A 98 -7.93 -6.35 -5.34
N TYR A 99 -7.61 -6.82 -6.55
CA TYR A 99 -8.46 -7.71 -7.33
C TYR A 99 -8.72 -9.00 -6.57
N VAL A 100 -7.69 -9.63 -6.02
CA VAL A 100 -7.81 -10.84 -5.20
C VAL A 100 -8.71 -10.61 -4.01
N THR A 101 -8.51 -9.49 -3.30
CA THR A 101 -9.31 -9.11 -2.12
C THR A 101 -10.81 -9.08 -2.44
N VAL A 102 -11.17 -8.53 -3.60
CA VAL A 102 -12.55 -8.24 -3.99
C VAL A 102 -13.21 -9.37 -4.80
N LYS A 103 -12.47 -10.08 -5.66
CA LYS A 103 -12.99 -11.10 -6.62
C LYS A 103 -12.63 -12.54 -6.32
N GLY A 104 -11.79 -12.83 -5.32
CA GLY A 104 -11.44 -14.20 -4.93
C GLY A 104 -12.62 -15.07 -4.46
N THR A 105 -13.85 -14.57 -4.50
CA THR A 105 -15.05 -15.13 -3.85
C THR A 105 -16.19 -15.50 -4.79
N HIS A 106 -16.04 -15.46 -6.12
CA HIS A 106 -17.14 -15.96 -6.96
C HIS A 106 -17.20 -17.48 -6.90
N VAL A 107 -18.09 -17.97 -6.03
CA VAL A 107 -18.61 -19.34 -6.08
C VAL A 107 -19.55 -19.43 -7.27
N PRO A 108 -19.44 -20.45 -8.14
CA PRO A 108 -20.46 -20.68 -9.14
C PRO A 108 -21.79 -20.90 -8.42
N GLU A 109 -22.80 -20.07 -8.70
CA GLU A 109 -24.17 -20.29 -8.25
C GLU A 109 -24.62 -21.67 -8.75
N GLN A 110 -24.60 -22.68 -7.88
CA GLN A 110 -25.38 -23.89 -8.08
C GLN A 110 -26.55 -23.85 -7.10
N GLN A 111 -27.71 -24.09 -7.69
CA GLN A 111 -29.04 -23.93 -7.12
C GLN A 111 -29.31 -24.86 -5.93
N SER A 112 -30.31 -24.42 -5.15
CA SER A 112 -31.29 -25.14 -4.32
C SER A 112 -30.95 -25.50 -2.86
N ASP A 113 -31.90 -25.05 -2.04
CA ASP A 113 -32.39 -25.54 -0.74
C ASP A 113 -31.76 -25.01 0.56
N SER A 114 -32.67 -24.44 1.37
CA SER A 114 -32.52 -23.37 2.36
C SER A 114 -31.83 -23.74 3.67
N ASP A 115 -31.15 -24.88 3.74
CA ASP A 115 -30.32 -25.29 4.90
C ASP A 115 -28.80 -25.28 4.60
N THR A 116 -28.39 -24.97 3.36
CA THR A 116 -26.97 -24.98 2.90
C THR A 116 -26.25 -23.62 2.96
N ASN A 117 -26.90 -22.56 3.45
CA ASN A 117 -26.31 -21.21 3.44
C ASN A 117 -25.12 -21.05 4.42
N LEU A 118 -25.06 -21.84 5.49
CA LEU A 118 -23.90 -21.89 6.39
C LEU A 118 -22.70 -22.57 5.69
N ASP A 119 -22.93 -23.68 4.98
CA ASP A 119 -21.89 -24.39 4.21
C ASP A 119 -21.33 -23.55 3.05
N LEU A 120 -22.17 -22.73 2.40
CA LEU A 120 -21.76 -21.83 1.32
C LEU A 120 -20.87 -20.71 1.82
N TYR A 121 -21.23 -20.07 2.95
CA TYR A 121 -20.41 -19.04 3.57
C TYR A 121 -19.04 -19.60 3.99
N ASP A 122 -19.02 -20.73 4.71
CA ASP A 122 -17.79 -21.37 5.16
C ASP A 122 -16.91 -21.85 3.98
N THR A 123 -17.53 -22.30 2.89
CA THR A 123 -16.82 -22.65 1.64
C THR A 123 -16.21 -21.42 0.96
N VAL A 124 -16.92 -20.29 0.91
CA VAL A 124 -16.40 -19.03 0.34
C VAL A 124 -15.21 -18.55 1.16
N VAL A 125 -15.34 -18.52 2.49
CA VAL A 125 -14.31 -18.09 3.43
C VAL A 125 -13.07 -18.99 3.30
N THR A 126 -13.24 -20.31 3.28
CA THR A 126 -12.14 -21.28 3.15
C THR A 126 -11.41 -21.15 1.82
N LYS A 127 -12.13 -21.01 0.70
CA LYS A 127 -11.51 -20.82 -0.63
C LYS A 127 -10.75 -19.49 -0.72
N LYS A 128 -11.32 -18.42 -0.17
CA LYS A 128 -10.66 -17.11 -0.10
C LYS A 128 -9.37 -17.19 0.72
N LEU A 129 -9.42 -17.84 1.89
CA LEU A 129 -8.26 -18.09 2.73
C LEU A 129 -7.15 -18.83 1.98
N GLN A 130 -7.49 -19.90 1.24
CA GLN A 130 -6.50 -20.65 0.46
C GLN A 130 -5.82 -19.79 -0.61
N ILE A 131 -6.57 -18.93 -1.30
CA ILE A 131 -6.02 -18.02 -2.32
C ILE A 131 -5.08 -17.00 -1.65
N GLU A 132 -5.51 -16.38 -0.55
CA GLU A 132 -4.72 -15.39 0.19
C GLU A 132 -3.43 -16.00 0.76
N LEU A 133 -3.49 -17.22 1.30
CA LEU A 133 -2.32 -17.97 1.76
C LEU A 133 -1.37 -18.30 0.61
N LYS A 134 -1.90 -18.73 -0.55
CA LYS A 134 -1.08 -19.02 -1.73
C LYS A 134 -0.33 -17.78 -2.21
N ILE A 135 -1.00 -16.64 -2.28
CA ILE A 135 -0.43 -15.35 -2.67
C ILE A 135 0.63 -14.90 -1.66
N THR A 136 0.31 -14.98 -0.37
CA THR A 136 1.24 -14.63 0.72
C THR A 136 2.49 -15.50 0.65
N ASN A 137 2.35 -16.81 0.42
CA ASN A 137 3.47 -17.72 0.26
C ASN A 137 4.37 -17.36 -0.94
N ILE A 138 3.78 -16.98 -2.08
CA ILE A 138 4.55 -16.54 -3.27
C ILE A 138 5.32 -15.24 -2.97
N LEU A 139 4.68 -14.27 -2.32
CA LEU A 139 5.33 -13.02 -1.93
C LEU A 139 6.48 -13.27 -0.95
N LEU A 140 6.28 -14.18 0.00
CA LEU A 140 7.27 -14.55 1.01
C LEU A 140 8.50 -15.29 0.47
N GLN A 141 8.39 -15.93 -0.71
CA GLN A 141 9.53 -16.58 -1.37
C GLN A 141 10.64 -15.59 -1.73
N SER A 142 10.28 -14.35 -2.07
CA SER A 142 11.24 -13.28 -2.44
C SER A 142 11.28 -12.14 -1.42
N ARG A 143 10.93 -12.43 -0.15
CA ARG A 143 10.66 -11.40 0.86
C ARG A 143 11.80 -10.43 1.10
N ARG A 144 13.05 -10.90 1.16
CA ARG A 144 14.22 -10.07 1.48
C ARG A 144 14.52 -9.10 0.34
N GLU A 145 14.52 -9.59 -0.88
CA GLU A 145 14.76 -8.83 -2.10
C GLU A 145 13.64 -7.83 -2.36
N LEU A 146 12.38 -8.25 -2.16
CA LEU A 146 11.21 -7.41 -2.34
C LEU A 146 11.20 -6.27 -1.32
N ILE A 147 11.38 -6.57 -0.02
CA ILE A 147 11.51 -5.54 1.02
C ILE A 147 12.66 -4.58 0.70
N THR A 148 13.81 -5.10 0.28
CA THR A 148 14.97 -4.25 -0.05
C THR A 148 14.64 -3.26 -1.17
N VAL A 149 13.94 -3.71 -2.21
CA VAL A 149 13.55 -2.85 -3.34
C VAL A 149 12.47 -1.84 -2.91
N LEU A 150 11.46 -2.27 -2.15
CA LEU A 150 10.41 -1.40 -1.63
C LEU A 150 10.96 -0.34 -0.67
N LEU A 151 11.85 -0.72 0.23
CA LEU A 151 12.54 0.20 1.13
C LEU A 151 13.43 1.18 0.36
N LYS A 152 14.13 0.71 -0.68
CA LYS A 152 14.95 1.59 -1.53
C LYS A 152 14.09 2.61 -2.26
N ASP A 153 12.93 2.20 -2.76
CA ASP A 153 12.07 3.06 -3.58
C ASP A 153 11.14 3.97 -2.77
N SER A 154 10.69 3.55 -1.59
CA SER A 154 10.12 4.45 -0.56
C SER A 154 11.15 5.45 -0.05
N ARG A 155 12.43 5.13 -0.25
CA ARG A 155 13.56 6.06 -0.08
C ARG A 155 13.88 6.91 -1.32
N ARG A 156 13.02 6.90 -2.35
CA ARG A 156 13.03 7.83 -3.50
C ARG A 156 12.86 9.28 -3.05
N ASP A 157 13.52 10.25 -3.70
CA ASP A 157 13.06 11.65 -3.74
C ASP A 157 11.95 11.86 -4.77
N ASP A 158 11.81 10.91 -5.69
CA ASP A 158 10.67 10.77 -6.58
C ASP A 158 9.38 10.50 -5.78
N PRO A 159 8.45 11.48 -5.71
CA PRO A 159 7.29 11.36 -4.86
C PRO A 159 6.33 10.26 -5.32
N TYR A 160 6.21 10.04 -6.63
CA TYR A 160 5.30 9.04 -7.17
C TYR A 160 5.77 7.61 -6.84
N LEU A 161 7.04 7.33 -7.13
CA LEU A 161 7.63 6.01 -6.84
C LEU A 161 7.72 5.75 -5.34
N CYS A 162 8.01 6.79 -4.55
CA CYS A 162 7.97 6.72 -3.08
C CYS A 162 6.59 6.34 -2.56
N SER A 163 5.53 7.00 -3.03
CA SER A 163 4.16 6.71 -2.62
C SER A 163 3.74 5.29 -2.99
N LEU A 164 4.01 4.86 -4.22
CA LEU A 164 3.66 3.52 -4.69
C LEU A 164 4.39 2.42 -3.90
N ALA A 165 5.70 2.57 -3.70
CA ALA A 165 6.48 1.60 -2.95
C ALA A 165 6.02 1.53 -1.49
N SER A 166 5.78 2.68 -0.85
CA SER A 166 5.29 2.71 0.53
C SER A 166 3.89 2.07 0.63
N LEU A 167 3.00 2.35 -0.33
CA LEU A 167 1.67 1.78 -0.37
C LEU A 167 1.70 0.26 -0.56
N VAL A 168 2.49 -0.25 -1.52
CA VAL A 168 2.69 -1.70 -1.69
C VAL A 168 3.19 -2.30 -0.39
N PHE A 169 4.17 -1.66 0.24
CA PHE A 169 4.76 -2.18 1.46
C PHE A 169 3.73 -2.24 2.61
N THR A 170 2.93 -1.19 2.81
CA THR A 170 1.80 -1.22 3.75
C THR A 170 0.86 -2.39 3.47
N GLN A 171 0.52 -2.64 2.20
CA GLN A 171 -0.37 -3.74 1.81
C GLN A 171 0.26 -5.13 1.99
N LEU A 172 1.58 -5.25 2.07
CA LEU A 172 2.26 -6.51 2.37
C LEU A 172 2.36 -6.80 3.87
N LEU A 173 2.51 -5.75 4.68
CA LEU A 173 2.59 -5.85 6.15
C LEU A 173 1.20 -5.94 6.80
N ALA A 174 0.28 -5.09 6.35
CA ALA A 174 -1.11 -5.08 6.78
C ALA A 174 -2.07 -5.27 5.59
N PRO A 175 -2.07 -6.45 4.94
CA PRO A 175 -3.03 -6.81 3.92
C PRO A 175 -4.48 -6.50 4.33
N PRO A 176 -5.25 -5.81 3.46
CA PRO A 176 -6.57 -5.29 3.80
C PRO A 176 -7.61 -6.39 4.04
N TRP A 177 -7.34 -7.62 3.60
CA TRP A 177 -8.19 -8.78 3.85
C TRP A 177 -8.06 -9.36 5.26
N TYR A 178 -7.06 -8.96 6.04
CA TYR A 178 -6.88 -9.44 7.42
C TYR A 178 -7.97 -8.96 8.39
N HIS A 179 -8.78 -7.96 8.01
CA HIS A 179 -9.87 -7.45 8.85
C HIS A 179 -11.20 -8.21 8.70
N PHE A 180 -11.33 -9.10 7.71
CA PHE A 180 -12.64 -9.61 7.30
C PHE A 180 -12.95 -11.06 7.70
N HIS A 181 -11.99 -11.82 8.25
CA HIS A 181 -12.15 -13.27 8.42
C HIS A 181 -11.70 -13.79 9.78
N ALA A 182 -12.27 -14.94 10.15
CA ALA A 182 -12.23 -15.64 11.45
C ALA A 182 -10.83 -15.80 12.08
N THR A 183 -10.81 -16.21 13.36
CA THR A 183 -9.64 -16.47 14.21
C THR A 183 -8.47 -17.22 13.55
N GLU A 184 -8.75 -18.08 12.57
CA GLU A 184 -7.76 -18.83 11.79
C GLU A 184 -6.89 -17.94 10.90
N MET A 185 -7.47 -16.87 10.34
CA MET A 185 -6.74 -15.84 9.60
C MET A 185 -5.83 -15.03 10.52
N ILE A 186 -6.24 -14.79 11.76
CA ILE A 186 -5.40 -14.10 12.76
C ILE A 186 -4.13 -14.92 13.04
N GLN A 187 -4.24 -16.25 13.18
CA GLN A 187 -3.09 -17.12 13.43
C GLN A 187 -2.18 -17.29 12.21
N ALA A 188 -2.76 -17.48 11.02
CA ALA A 188 -1.96 -17.53 9.79
C ALA A 188 -1.27 -16.19 9.50
N ASN A 189 -1.94 -15.08 9.83
CA ASN A 189 -1.43 -13.73 9.74
C ASN A 189 -0.24 -13.49 10.67
N ALA A 190 -0.32 -13.95 11.93
CA ALA A 190 0.80 -13.85 12.87
C ALA A 190 2.08 -14.50 12.28
N LYS A 191 1.95 -15.71 11.71
CA LYS A 191 3.08 -16.41 11.08
C LYS A 191 3.62 -15.75 9.81
N SER A 192 2.75 -15.17 8.96
CA SER A 192 3.22 -14.44 7.77
C SER A 192 3.88 -13.12 8.13
N SER A 193 3.32 -12.44 9.13
CA SER A 193 3.86 -11.21 9.71
C SER A 193 5.26 -11.44 10.27
N GLU A 194 5.47 -12.47 11.09
CA GLU A 194 6.80 -12.85 11.60
C GLU A 194 7.84 -13.01 10.48
N LYS A 195 7.47 -13.66 9.36
CA LYS A 195 8.38 -13.84 8.22
C LYS A 195 8.75 -12.53 7.52
N TRP A 196 7.82 -11.58 7.43
CA TRP A 196 8.11 -10.24 6.92
C TRP A 196 9.04 -9.49 7.86
N MET A 197 8.84 -9.65 9.17
CA MET A 197 9.65 -9.05 10.22
C MET A 197 11.09 -9.60 10.23
N ASP A 198 11.28 -10.90 10.08
CA ASP A 198 12.61 -11.51 9.94
C ASP A 198 13.41 -10.92 8.77
N ALA A 199 12.71 -10.54 7.70
CA ALA A 199 13.33 -9.90 6.55
C ALA A 199 13.67 -8.42 6.79
N LEU A 200 13.03 -7.77 7.78
CA LEU A 200 13.25 -6.38 8.16
C LEU A 200 14.38 -6.19 9.17
N VAL A 201 14.59 -7.15 10.08
CA VAL A 201 15.57 -7.10 11.19
C VAL A 201 17.01 -6.82 10.71
N ASN A 202 17.34 -7.13 9.44
CA ASN A 202 18.67 -6.89 8.84
C ASN A 202 18.70 -5.77 7.80
N THR A 203 17.63 -4.98 7.69
CA THR A 203 17.55 -3.87 6.74
C THR A 203 17.73 -2.55 7.46
N ALA A 204 18.20 -1.52 6.74
CA ALA A 204 18.40 -0.16 7.24
C ALA A 204 17.07 0.55 7.57
N PHE A 205 16.33 -0.02 8.53
CA PHE A 205 15.08 0.48 9.08
C PHE A 205 15.31 1.83 9.79
N LEU A 206 16.46 2.01 10.42
CA LEU A 206 16.87 3.26 11.07
C LEU A 206 16.91 4.46 10.11
N ASP A 207 17.21 4.25 8.83
CA ASP A 207 17.18 5.32 7.82
C ASP A 207 15.75 5.85 7.57
N LEU A 208 14.70 5.09 7.91
CA LEU A 208 13.32 5.57 7.84
C LEU A 208 13.08 6.68 8.86
N ILE A 209 13.64 6.56 10.06
CA ILE A 209 13.44 7.52 11.16
C ILE A 209 13.92 8.91 10.76
N GLN A 210 15.09 8.98 10.12
CA GLN A 210 15.66 10.23 9.64
C GLN A 210 14.86 10.87 8.50
N ARG A 211 14.09 10.09 7.73
CA ARG A 211 13.29 10.63 6.62
C ARG A 211 12.08 11.44 7.05
N CYS A 212 11.58 11.26 8.28
CA CYS A 212 10.46 12.06 8.79
C CYS A 212 10.76 13.56 8.68
N THR A 213 12.01 13.96 8.96
CA THR A 213 12.44 15.36 8.92
C THR A 213 12.56 15.92 7.50
N LEU A 214 12.78 15.07 6.49
CA LEU A 214 12.82 15.51 5.09
C LEU A 214 11.44 16.00 4.61
N PHE A 215 10.36 15.54 5.25
CA PHE A 215 9.01 16.01 4.94
C PHE A 215 8.70 17.37 5.58
N ASP A 216 9.47 17.83 6.58
CA ASP A 216 9.09 18.93 7.45
C ASP A 216 8.78 20.23 6.70
N ASN A 217 9.74 20.72 5.91
CA ASN A 217 9.57 21.95 5.14
C ASN A 217 8.49 21.78 4.04
N HIS A 218 8.37 20.59 3.44
CA HIS A 218 7.38 20.33 2.41
C HIS A 218 5.96 20.29 2.98
N LEU A 219 5.76 19.69 4.14
CA LEU A 219 4.47 19.63 4.84
C LEU A 219 4.04 21.02 5.32
N PHE A 220 4.96 21.76 5.93
CA PHE A 220 4.71 23.13 6.36
C PHE A 220 4.25 24.01 5.19
N ASN A 221 5.01 23.99 4.08
CA ASN A 221 4.65 24.75 2.88
C ASN A 221 3.33 24.28 2.27
N ALA A 222 3.04 22.98 2.31
CA ALA A 222 1.81 22.43 1.77
C ALA A 222 0.58 22.81 2.61
N ILE A 223 0.69 22.83 3.94
CA ILE A 223 -0.36 23.31 4.84
C ILE A 223 -0.60 24.82 4.62
N ALA A 224 0.47 25.60 4.53
CA ALA A 224 0.42 27.06 4.35
C ALA A 224 -0.07 27.49 2.95
N SER A 225 -0.02 26.60 1.95
CA SER A 225 -0.44 26.91 0.59
C SER A 225 -1.92 27.32 0.51
N SER A 226 -2.24 28.27 -0.37
CA SER A 226 -3.61 28.70 -0.68
C SER A 226 -4.34 27.75 -1.62
N HIS A 227 -3.65 26.74 -2.15
CA HIS A 227 -4.22 25.81 -3.13
C HIS A 227 -5.11 24.76 -2.47
N HIS A 228 -6.30 24.58 -3.05
CA HIS A 228 -7.22 23.51 -2.65
C HIS A 228 -6.63 22.15 -3.06
N ILE A 229 -6.68 21.19 -2.13
CA ILE A 229 -6.23 19.83 -2.38
C ILE A 229 -7.41 19.02 -2.88
N VAL A 230 -7.39 18.68 -4.17
CA VAL A 230 -8.24 17.62 -4.70
C VAL A 230 -7.57 16.29 -4.32
N HIS A 231 -8.27 15.45 -3.55
CA HIS A 231 -7.81 14.10 -3.30
C HIS A 231 -7.95 13.29 -4.58
N ILE A 232 -6.83 12.78 -5.09
CA ILE A 232 -6.88 11.71 -6.08
C ILE A 232 -6.08 10.54 -5.55
N TYR A 233 -6.76 9.67 -4.80
CA TYR A 233 -6.25 8.33 -4.42
C TYR A 233 -6.44 7.31 -5.56
N GLN A 234 -6.44 7.76 -6.81
CA GLN A 234 -6.57 6.89 -7.97
C GLN A 234 -5.22 6.71 -8.67
N PHE A 235 -4.27 6.05 -8.00
CA PHE A 235 -2.97 5.68 -8.62
C PHE A 235 -3.09 4.86 -9.93
N CYS A 236 -4.30 4.43 -10.29
CA CYS A 236 -4.61 3.51 -11.37
C CYS A 236 -4.97 4.17 -12.71
N ASP A 237 -5.17 5.49 -12.78
CA ASP A 237 -5.50 6.14 -14.04
C ASP A 237 -4.22 6.55 -14.78
N VAL A 238 -4.04 6.02 -16.01
CA VAL A 238 -2.89 6.27 -16.88
C VAL A 238 -2.78 7.76 -17.23
N HIS A 239 -3.91 8.49 -17.15
CA HIS A 239 -3.97 9.94 -17.35
C HIS A 239 -3.61 10.76 -16.11
N LEU A 240 -3.57 10.15 -14.92
CA LEU A 240 -3.27 10.85 -13.67
C LEU A 240 -1.80 11.28 -13.56
N HIS A 241 -0.91 10.60 -14.28
CA HIS A 241 0.49 10.99 -14.41
C HIS A 241 0.65 12.40 -15.00
N HIS A 242 -0.33 12.89 -15.76
CA HIS A 242 -0.29 14.18 -16.44
C HIS A 242 -1.09 15.28 -15.72
N PHE A 243 -2.12 14.93 -14.94
CA PHE A 243 -3.03 15.91 -14.32
C PHE A 243 -2.59 16.40 -12.94
N ILE A 244 -1.71 15.68 -12.24
CA ILE A 244 -1.23 16.06 -10.89
C ILE A 244 0.07 16.88 -11.02
N LEU A 245 -0.02 18.07 -11.60
CA LEU A 245 1.10 19.02 -11.66
C LEU A 245 1.19 19.92 -10.41
N THR A 246 0.28 19.77 -9.45
CA THR A 246 0.31 20.54 -8.21
C THR A 246 1.21 19.84 -7.19
N HIS A 247 2.45 20.33 -7.06
CA HIS A 247 3.50 19.83 -6.17
C HIS A 247 3.00 19.49 -4.75
N TYR A 248 2.02 20.24 -4.24
CA TYR A 248 1.45 20.07 -2.90
C TYR A 248 0.61 18.80 -2.71
N ILE A 249 -0.14 18.35 -3.72
CA ILE A 249 -0.97 17.12 -3.63
C ILE A 249 -0.06 15.90 -3.46
N PHE A 250 1.08 15.90 -4.15
CA PHE A 250 2.08 14.85 -4.04
C PHE A 250 2.73 14.77 -2.65
N PHE A 251 2.91 15.89 -1.95
CA PHE A 251 3.52 15.86 -0.61
C PHE A 251 2.61 15.18 0.43
N PHE A 252 1.32 15.52 0.47
CA PHE A 252 0.39 14.84 1.39
C PHE A 252 0.20 13.38 1.04
N CYS A 253 0.10 13.06 -0.25
CA CYS A 253 -0.01 11.68 -0.71
C CYS A 253 1.24 10.86 -0.31
N ARG A 254 2.43 11.40 -0.56
CA ARG A 254 3.71 10.78 -0.19
C ARG A 254 3.83 10.59 1.32
N PHE A 255 3.50 11.63 2.10
CA PHE A 255 3.51 11.56 3.56
C PHE A 255 2.52 10.51 4.07
N ASN A 256 1.29 10.49 3.57
CA ASN A 256 0.27 9.51 4.00
C ASN A 256 0.65 8.08 3.65
N CYS A 257 1.16 7.83 2.43
CA CYS A 257 1.64 6.50 2.05
C CYS A 257 2.82 6.06 2.92
N TRP A 258 3.76 6.98 3.20
CA TRP A 258 4.92 6.71 4.04
C TRP A 258 4.52 6.48 5.50
N MET A 259 3.66 7.32 6.08
CA MET A 259 3.13 7.13 7.43
C MET A 259 2.33 5.84 7.54
N GLY A 260 1.53 5.49 6.54
CA GLY A 260 0.81 4.21 6.52
C GLY A 260 1.75 3.01 6.60
N MET A 261 2.90 3.08 5.93
CA MET A 261 3.94 2.05 6.01
C MET A 261 4.57 2.01 7.41
N VAL A 262 4.90 3.17 8.00
CA VAL A 262 5.44 3.25 9.36
C VAL A 262 4.45 2.76 10.41
N ILE A 263 3.16 3.08 10.27
CA ILE A 263 2.08 2.59 11.13
C ILE A 263 2.00 1.06 11.07
N ALA A 264 2.01 0.49 9.85
CA ALA A 264 1.99 -0.97 9.70
C ALA A 264 3.21 -1.63 10.35
N LEU A 265 4.38 -1.01 10.26
CA LEU A 265 5.61 -1.48 10.92
C LEU A 265 5.53 -1.35 12.45
N ALA A 266 4.99 -0.24 12.95
CA ALA A 266 4.86 0.05 14.38
C ALA A 266 3.87 -0.89 15.09
N SER A 267 2.93 -1.48 14.36
CA SER A 267 2.02 -2.51 14.89
C SER A 267 2.74 -3.78 15.35
N TYR A 268 4.01 -3.96 15.00
CA TYR A 268 4.83 -5.10 15.46
C TYR A 268 5.68 -4.71 16.65
N GLU A 269 5.57 -5.42 17.77
CA GLU A 269 6.22 -5.09 19.05
C GLU A 269 7.72 -4.79 18.93
N GLY A 270 8.50 -5.65 18.25
CA GLY A 270 9.95 -5.44 18.12
C GLY A 270 10.34 -4.15 17.38
N ILE A 271 9.60 -3.81 16.31
CA ILE A 271 9.81 -2.56 15.59
C ILE A 271 9.23 -1.37 16.37
N GLY A 272 8.06 -1.53 17.00
CA GLY A 272 7.45 -0.51 17.86
C GLY A 272 8.41 -0.07 18.97
N LYS A 273 9.04 -1.02 19.66
CA LYS A 273 10.08 -0.74 20.67
C LYS A 273 11.24 0.04 20.08
N THR A 274 11.77 -0.40 18.93
CA THR A 274 12.86 0.29 18.23
C THR A 274 12.48 1.74 17.90
N LEU A 275 11.28 1.98 17.36
CA LEU A 275 10.78 3.33 17.05
C LEU A 275 10.66 4.22 18.29
N VAL A 276 10.24 3.66 19.43
CA VAL A 276 10.15 4.38 20.70
C VAL A 276 11.55 4.67 21.25
N GLU A 277 12.45 3.69 21.22
CA GLU A 277 13.83 3.79 21.70
C GLU A 277 14.63 4.85 20.91
N ASP A 278 14.41 4.92 19.61
CA ASP A 278 15.02 5.91 18.72
C ASP A 278 14.32 7.28 18.76
N GLY A 279 13.23 7.41 19.54
CA GLY A 279 12.55 8.67 19.75
C GLY A 279 11.79 9.18 18.51
N PHE A 280 11.24 8.28 17.69
CA PHE A 280 10.50 8.67 16.49
C PHE A 280 9.33 9.62 16.81
N VAL A 281 8.61 9.40 17.92
CA VAL A 281 7.52 10.29 18.35
C VAL A 281 8.03 11.69 18.70
N LEU A 282 9.23 11.80 19.28
CA LEU A 282 9.87 13.09 19.55
C LEU A 282 10.30 13.81 18.27
N ILE A 283 10.73 13.07 17.25
CA ILE A 283 11.04 13.63 15.93
C ILE A 283 9.76 14.18 15.29
N MET A 284 8.67 13.40 15.30
CA MET A 284 7.37 13.86 14.79
C MET A 284 6.87 15.12 15.49
N LYS A 285 6.97 15.16 16.83
CA LYS A 285 6.64 16.34 17.64
C LYS A 285 7.34 17.62 17.13
N ASN A 286 8.52 17.49 16.56
CA ASN A 286 9.32 18.62 16.10
C ASN A 286 9.01 19.10 14.68
N LEU A 287 8.10 18.44 13.95
CA LEU A 287 7.67 18.89 12.64
C LEU A 287 6.97 20.26 12.73
N LYS A 288 7.48 21.25 11.99
CA LYS A 288 6.91 22.60 11.86
C LYS A 288 5.48 22.57 11.38
N GLY A 289 5.14 21.63 10.49
CA GLY A 289 3.77 21.45 10.01
C GLY A 289 2.76 21.16 11.13
N LEU A 290 3.18 20.46 12.20
CA LEU A 290 2.34 20.15 13.36
C LEU A 290 2.30 21.27 14.40
N LYS A 291 3.31 22.14 14.43
CA LYS A 291 3.37 23.33 15.30
C LYS A 291 2.66 24.55 14.71
N ALA A 292 2.14 24.43 13.49
CA ALA A 292 1.43 25.53 12.84
C ALA A 292 0.15 25.87 13.62
N LYS A 293 0.04 27.11 14.10
CA LYS A 293 -1.20 27.62 14.70
C LYS A 293 -2.23 27.79 13.58
N ILE A 294 -3.27 26.96 13.59
CA ILE A 294 -4.32 27.04 12.57
C ILE A 294 -5.52 27.74 13.18
N PRO A 295 -5.89 28.93 12.65
CA PRO A 295 -7.08 29.61 13.11
C PRO A 295 -8.29 28.72 12.78
N TRP A 296 -9.08 28.41 13.81
CA TRP A 296 -10.24 27.54 13.73
C TRP A 296 -11.53 28.38 13.71
N ASN A 297 -11.59 29.33 12.79
CA ASN A 297 -12.75 30.17 12.52
C ASN A 297 -13.55 29.54 11.37
N GLY A 298 -14.65 28.86 11.71
CA GLY A 298 -15.50 28.11 10.78
C GLY A 298 -16.27 28.95 9.74
N GLU A 299 -15.99 30.24 9.64
CA GLU A 299 -16.67 31.19 8.77
C GLU A 299 -15.93 31.40 7.44
N ASP A 300 -14.60 31.24 7.43
CA ASP A 300 -13.76 31.46 6.26
C ASP A 300 -13.42 30.13 5.53
N GLN A 301 -13.67 30.10 4.22
CA GLN A 301 -13.39 28.95 3.36
C GLN A 301 -11.89 28.62 3.30
N GLU A 302 -11.02 29.62 3.38
CA GLU A 302 -9.57 29.42 3.44
C GLU A 302 -9.16 28.72 4.74
N SER A 303 -9.73 29.16 5.87
CA SER A 303 -9.53 28.57 7.20
C SER A 303 -10.01 27.12 7.27
N LYS A 304 -11.19 26.80 6.69
CA LYS A 304 -11.65 25.40 6.52
C LYS A 304 -10.67 24.56 5.70
N SER A 305 -10.16 25.11 4.59
CA SER A 305 -9.23 24.40 3.73
C SER A 305 -7.88 24.16 4.43
N LYS A 306 -7.34 25.15 5.16
CA LYS A 306 -6.14 25.00 5.99
C LYS A 306 -6.30 23.94 7.06
N CYS A 307 -7.45 23.93 7.75
CA CYS A 307 -7.78 22.90 8.74
C CYS A 307 -7.79 21.49 8.10
N GLN A 308 -8.44 21.31 6.95
CA GLN A 308 -8.44 20.03 6.24
C GLN A 308 -7.02 19.58 5.86
N ARG A 309 -6.15 20.49 5.42
CA ARG A 309 -4.76 20.17 5.09
C ARG A 309 -3.96 19.72 6.30
N TYR A 310 -4.15 20.37 7.44
CA TYR A 310 -3.48 20.00 8.68
C TYR A 310 -3.93 18.66 9.22
N LEU A 311 -5.24 18.38 9.20
CA LEU A 311 -5.77 17.09 9.63
C LEU A 311 -5.18 15.93 8.82
N LYS A 312 -4.82 16.14 7.54
CA LYS A 312 -4.13 15.14 6.72
C LYS A 312 -2.70 14.83 7.18
N VAL A 313 -2.07 15.69 7.98
CA VAL A 313 -0.75 15.41 8.59
C VAL A 313 -0.93 14.90 10.02
N PHE A 314 -1.86 15.51 10.75
CA PHE A 314 -2.09 15.25 12.16
C PHE A 314 -2.68 13.85 12.42
N ILE A 315 -3.70 13.43 11.66
CA ILE A 315 -4.38 12.14 11.86
C ILE A 315 -3.41 10.95 11.75
N PRO A 316 -2.57 10.84 10.69
CA PRO A 316 -1.59 9.75 10.61
C PRO A 316 -0.61 9.71 11.79
N CYS A 317 -0.22 10.86 12.35
CA CYS A 317 0.67 10.91 13.51
C CYS A 317 -0.01 10.30 14.76
N LEU A 318 -1.28 10.62 14.99
CA LEU A 318 -2.06 10.00 16.07
C LEU A 318 -2.29 8.51 15.85
N GLN A 319 -2.55 8.08 14.61
CA GLN A 319 -2.69 6.66 14.27
C GLN A 319 -1.40 5.88 14.57
N LEU A 320 -0.23 6.49 14.32
CA LEU A 320 1.05 5.87 14.68
C LEU A 320 1.23 5.74 16.19
N ILE A 321 0.95 6.79 16.96
CA ILE A 321 1.04 6.74 18.43
C ILE A 321 0.10 5.65 18.97
N SER A 322 -1.11 5.56 18.44
CA SER A 322 -2.07 4.50 18.77
C SER A 322 -1.51 3.11 18.44
N ALA A 323 -0.95 2.90 17.25
CA ALA A 323 -0.33 1.63 16.87
C ALA A 323 0.84 1.24 17.81
N LEU A 324 1.65 2.21 18.24
CA LEU A 324 2.72 1.99 19.22
C LEU A 324 2.18 1.60 20.60
N PHE A 325 1.07 2.20 21.07
CA PHE A 325 0.47 1.80 22.34
C PHE A 325 -0.13 0.40 22.28
N LEU A 326 -0.70 0.02 21.14
CA LEU A 326 -1.23 -1.32 20.93
C LEU A 326 -0.12 -2.38 20.89
N SER A 327 1.01 -2.07 20.26
CA SER A 327 2.13 -3.02 20.13
C SER A 327 3.07 -3.04 21.34
N CYS A 328 3.18 -1.92 22.07
CA CYS A 328 4.12 -1.74 23.18
C CYS A 328 3.42 -1.17 24.43
N PRO A 329 2.39 -1.83 24.98
CA PRO A 329 1.53 -1.26 26.03
C PRO A 329 2.25 -0.97 27.36
N ASN A 330 3.37 -1.65 27.63
CA ASN A 330 4.14 -1.50 28.87
C ASN A 330 5.34 -0.54 28.72
N GLU A 331 5.50 0.10 27.57
CA GLU A 331 6.67 0.95 27.30
C GLU A 331 6.49 2.35 27.92
N PHE A 332 7.01 2.55 29.14
CA PHE A 332 6.88 3.82 29.87
C PHE A 332 7.41 5.02 29.05
N ARG A 333 8.45 4.81 28.25
CA ARG A 333 9.01 5.87 27.41
C ARG A 333 8.00 6.35 26.36
N LEU A 334 7.16 5.47 25.83
CA LEU A 334 6.10 5.83 24.88
C LEU A 334 5.08 6.78 25.54
N HIS A 335 4.67 6.51 26.78
CA HIS A 335 3.75 7.40 27.52
C HIS A 335 4.28 8.82 27.61
N TYR A 336 5.56 8.97 28.00
CA TYR A 336 6.20 10.27 28.11
C TYR A 336 6.31 10.97 26.74
N GLN A 337 6.74 10.25 25.69
CA GLN A 337 6.86 10.81 24.35
C GLN A 337 5.49 11.22 23.76
N ALA A 338 4.45 10.42 23.98
CA ALA A 338 3.09 10.72 23.53
C ALA A 338 2.51 11.95 24.24
N HIS A 339 2.71 12.06 25.56
CA HIS A 339 2.33 13.25 26.32
C HIS A 339 3.02 14.50 25.77
N GLN A 340 4.34 14.44 25.62
CA GLN A 340 5.11 15.53 25.04
C GLN A 340 4.67 15.92 23.62
N PHE A 341 4.26 14.95 22.81
CA PHE A 341 3.71 15.19 21.48
C PHE A 341 2.38 15.96 21.57
N LEU A 342 1.45 15.49 22.42
CA LEU A 342 0.14 16.10 22.63
C LEU A 342 0.23 17.55 23.14
N GLU A 343 1.12 17.81 24.10
CA GLU A 343 1.40 19.17 24.58
C GLU A 343 1.90 20.09 23.44
N ALA A 344 2.81 19.58 22.61
CA ALA A 344 3.41 20.37 21.54
C ALA A 344 2.42 20.74 20.42
N VAL A 345 1.39 19.92 20.20
CA VAL A 345 0.32 20.19 19.25
C VAL A 345 -0.90 20.89 19.88
N GLY A 346 -0.82 21.25 21.17
CA GLY A 346 -1.85 22.01 21.88
C GLY A 346 -3.05 21.20 22.35
N LEU A 347 -2.94 19.87 22.45
CA LEU A 347 -3.95 19.00 23.04
C LEU A 347 -3.57 18.68 24.50
N ASN A 348 -3.81 19.62 25.41
CA ASN A 348 -3.66 19.36 26.84
C ASN A 348 -4.91 18.67 27.39
N PHE A 349 -4.73 17.49 27.97
CA PHE A 349 -5.72 16.84 28.81
C PHE A 349 -5.45 17.30 30.25
N ASN A 350 -6.17 18.33 30.70
CA ASN A 350 -6.20 18.69 32.11
C ASN A 350 -7.10 17.75 32.89
#